data_AF-A0A256XEB2-F1
#
_entry.id   AF-A0A256XEB2-F1
#
_cell.length_a   1.000
_cell.length_b   1.000
_cell.length_c   1.000
_cell.angle_alpha   90.00
_cell.angle_beta   90.00
_cell.angle_gamma   90.00
#
_symmetry.space_group_name_H-M   'P 1'
#
loop_
_entity.id
_entity.type
_entity.pdbx_description
1 polymer ?
#
loop_
_entity_poly.entity_id
_entity_poly.type
_entity_poly.pdbx_seq_one_letter_code
_entity_poly.pdbx_strand_id
1 'polypeptide(L)'
;MLIKMASQLVFEVNAKDLAARIGKLEINGKTIETPTLMPVVNPRKEVLSPRELHDEFDIQLLMTNAYILLRNDELKNKALDKGIHKLLDFDGIIATDSGSYQLMQYGNVLTSNEQIIEFQNSIGSDIGSFLDIPSMPDAFKARAREQLNLTLARAKEAKEKASFIVNAGIQGSTHLDQKLVVSRLSAKR
;
A
#
# COMPACT_ATOMS: atom_id res chain seq x y z
N MET A 1 27.26 -4.28 -8.02
CA MET A 1 26.85 -3.01 -7.37
C MET A 1 25.56 -2.55 -8.05
N LEU A 2 24.40 -2.97 -7.52
CA LEU A 2 23.10 -2.54 -8.04
C LEU A 2 22.79 -1.16 -7.47
N ILE A 3 22.79 -0.15 -8.34
CA ILE A 3 22.32 1.19 -7.98
C ILE A 3 20.83 1.04 -7.67
N LYS A 4 20.44 1.18 -6.39
CA LYS A 4 19.03 1.30 -5.99
C LYS A 4 18.50 2.58 -6.67
N MET A 5 17.79 2.45 -7.79
CA MET A 5 17.04 3.59 -8.32
C MET A 5 15.91 3.87 -7.35
N ALA A 6 15.80 5.13 -6.91
CA ALA A 6 14.66 5.56 -6.12
C ALA A 6 13.38 5.33 -6.93
N SER A 7 12.34 4.81 -6.30
CA SER A 7 11.04 4.65 -6.95
C SER A 7 10.50 6.00 -7.38
N GLN A 8 10.05 6.09 -8.63
CA GLN A 8 9.60 7.33 -9.25
C GLN A 8 8.07 7.32 -9.35
N LEU A 9 7.44 8.37 -8.83
CA LEU A 9 6.00 8.61 -8.88
C LEU A 9 5.76 9.96 -9.57
N VAL A 10 5.02 9.96 -10.66
CA VAL A 10 4.54 11.17 -11.33
C VAL A 10 3.03 11.11 -11.45
N PHE A 11 2.35 12.20 -11.08
CA PHE A 11 0.92 12.32 -11.25
C PHE A 11 0.60 13.63 -11.96
N GLU A 12 -0.03 13.53 -13.12
CA GLU A 12 -0.48 14.64 -13.94
C GLU A 12 -2.01 14.64 -14.05
N VAL A 13 -2.63 15.83 -14.07
CA VAL A 13 -4.08 15.95 -14.25
C VAL A 13 -4.37 16.38 -15.69
N ASN A 14 -5.11 15.55 -16.41
CA ASN A 14 -5.44 15.74 -17.82
C ASN A 14 -6.75 16.52 -17.99
N ALA A 15 -7.76 16.21 -17.16
CA ALA A 15 -9.06 16.88 -17.18
C ALA A 15 -9.66 16.97 -15.77
N LYS A 16 -10.57 17.92 -15.57
CA LYS A 16 -11.27 18.14 -14.30
C LYS A 16 -12.71 18.53 -14.52
N ASP A 17 -13.56 18.11 -13.58
CA ASP A 17 -14.91 18.65 -13.39
C ASP A 17 -15.14 18.83 -11.89
N LEU A 18 -15.28 20.07 -11.43
CA LEU A 18 -15.27 20.43 -10.01
C LEU A 18 -14.04 19.84 -9.28
N ALA A 19 -14.26 18.92 -8.33
CA ALA A 19 -13.22 18.22 -7.59
C ALA A 19 -12.81 16.87 -8.22
N ALA A 20 -13.55 16.39 -9.23
CA ALA A 20 -13.20 15.20 -9.97
C ALA A 20 -12.04 15.48 -10.94
N ARG A 21 -11.23 14.46 -11.20
CA ARG A 21 -10.05 14.57 -12.07
C ARG A 21 -9.83 13.27 -12.84
N ILE A 22 -9.51 13.43 -14.13
CA ILE A 22 -8.85 12.40 -14.92
C ILE A 22 -7.36 12.73 -14.90
N GLY A 23 -6.51 11.74 -14.62
CA GLY A 23 -5.08 11.97 -14.51
C GLY A 23 -4.24 10.77 -14.89
N LYS A 24 -3.00 11.03 -15.28
CA LYS A 24 -2.00 10.03 -15.60
C LYS A 24 -1.14 9.78 -14.37
N LEU A 25 -1.10 8.54 -13.89
CA LEU A 25 -0.23 8.09 -12.81
C LEU A 25 0.88 7.21 -13.38
N GLU A 26 2.12 7.64 -13.23
CA GLU A 26 3.30 6.87 -13.63
C GLU A 26 4.08 6.44 -12.38
N ILE A 27 4.34 5.13 -12.28
CA ILE A 27 5.10 4.50 -11.21
C ILE A 27 6.16 3.60 -11.83
N ASN A 28 7.43 3.91 -11.58
CA ASN A 28 8.58 3.13 -12.08
C ASN A 28 8.50 2.82 -13.59
N GLY A 29 8.01 3.78 -14.40
CA GLY A 29 7.83 3.64 -15.85
C GLY A 29 6.53 2.96 -16.30
N LYS A 30 5.73 2.40 -15.38
CA LYS A 30 4.39 1.88 -15.67
C LYS A 30 3.37 3.01 -15.54
N THR A 31 2.49 3.15 -16.52
CA THR A 31 1.50 4.23 -16.59
C THR A 31 0.09 3.66 -16.47
N ILE A 32 -0.76 4.31 -15.68
CA ILE A 32 -2.20 4.06 -15.62
C ILE A 32 -3.00 5.38 -15.67
N GLU A 33 -4.22 5.33 -16.18
CA GLU A 33 -5.17 6.44 -16.08
C GLU A 33 -5.94 6.35 -14.75
N THR A 34 -6.30 7.50 -14.18
CA THR A 34 -7.17 7.63 -13.01
C THR A 34 -8.44 8.40 -13.40
N PRO A 35 -9.61 8.11 -12.82
CA PRO A 35 -9.86 7.13 -11.76
C PRO A 35 -9.74 5.69 -12.28
N THR A 36 -9.17 4.81 -11.46
CA THR A 36 -9.03 3.38 -11.77
C THR A 36 -9.40 2.54 -10.55
N LEU A 37 -9.82 1.31 -10.81
CA LEU A 37 -10.13 0.32 -9.78
C LEU A 37 -8.92 -0.60 -9.61
N MET A 38 -8.66 -0.95 -8.36
CA MET A 38 -7.55 -1.83 -7.98
C MET A 38 -8.11 -3.11 -7.36
N PRO A 39 -8.25 -4.21 -8.12
CA PRO A 39 -8.74 -5.49 -7.61
C PRO A 39 -7.83 -6.02 -6.49
N VAL A 40 -8.44 -6.65 -5.48
CA VAL A 40 -7.71 -7.28 -4.38
C VAL A 40 -7.56 -8.78 -4.66
N VAL A 41 -6.33 -9.23 -4.84
CA VAL A 41 -5.98 -10.63 -5.07
C VAL A 41 -5.55 -11.28 -3.77
N ASN A 42 -6.21 -12.38 -3.40
CA ASN A 42 -5.80 -13.24 -2.30
C ASN A 42 -5.03 -14.45 -2.84
N PRO A 43 -3.70 -14.54 -2.62
CA PRO A 43 -2.86 -15.63 -3.15
C PRO A 43 -3.23 -17.04 -2.62
N ARG A 44 -4.11 -17.13 -1.61
CA ARG A 44 -4.59 -18.41 -1.06
C ARG A 44 -5.93 -18.86 -1.64
N LYS A 45 -6.69 -17.95 -2.24
CA LYS A 45 -8.05 -18.17 -2.74
C LYS A 45 -8.27 -17.32 -3.97
N GLU A 46 -7.70 -17.80 -5.05
CA GLU A 46 -7.79 -17.17 -6.36
C GLU A 46 -9.15 -17.52 -6.98
N VAL A 47 -9.90 -16.47 -7.35
CA VAL A 47 -11.18 -16.61 -8.09
C VAL A 47 -10.94 -16.37 -9.58
N LEU A 48 -10.17 -15.33 -9.88
CA LEU A 48 -9.56 -15.03 -11.17
C LEU A 48 -8.08 -14.80 -10.94
N SER A 49 -7.25 -15.25 -11.88
CA SER A 49 -5.82 -15.04 -11.79
C SER A 49 -5.43 -13.61 -12.15
N PRO A 50 -4.32 -13.08 -11.59
CA PRO A 50 -3.80 -11.79 -12.00
C PRO A 50 -3.52 -11.70 -13.51
N ARG A 51 -3.08 -12.80 -14.12
CA ARG A 51 -2.87 -12.91 -15.57
C ARG A 51 -4.18 -12.72 -16.34
N GLU A 52 -5.25 -13.40 -15.93
CA GLU A 52 -6.58 -13.23 -16.51
C GLU A 52 -7.12 -11.80 -16.29
N LEU A 53 -6.93 -11.22 -15.11
CA LEU A 53 -7.29 -9.83 -14.82
C LEU A 53 -6.59 -8.85 -15.77
N HIS A 54 -5.31 -9.10 -16.07
CA HIS A 54 -4.56 -8.30 -17.04
C HIS A 54 -5.09 -8.49 -18.46
N ASP A 55 -5.14 -9.74 -18.94
CA ASP A 55 -5.35 -10.04 -20.36
C ASP A 55 -6.81 -9.86 -20.81
N GLU A 56 -7.78 -10.19 -19.95
CA GLU A 56 -9.20 -10.17 -20.31
C GLU A 56 -9.90 -8.87 -19.89
N PHE A 57 -9.40 -8.19 -18.85
CA PHE A 57 -10.06 -7.04 -18.25
C PHE A 57 -9.22 -5.75 -18.28
N ASP A 58 -8.04 -5.77 -18.90
CA ASP A 58 -7.12 -4.63 -18.99
C ASP A 58 -6.79 -4.00 -17.62
N ILE A 59 -6.65 -4.84 -16.59
CA ILE A 59 -6.25 -4.40 -15.26
C ILE A 59 -4.75 -4.16 -15.24
N GLN A 60 -4.36 -2.89 -15.10
CA GLN A 60 -2.97 -2.44 -15.05
C GLN A 60 -2.45 -2.20 -13.62
N LEU A 61 -3.32 -2.32 -12.61
CA LEU A 61 -3.02 -2.14 -11.18
C LEU A 61 -3.85 -3.11 -10.34
N LEU A 62 -3.19 -3.85 -9.45
CA LEU A 62 -3.86 -4.69 -8.46
C LEU A 62 -3.24 -4.52 -7.07
N MET A 63 -3.94 -5.02 -6.05
CA MET A 63 -3.43 -5.08 -4.69
C MET A 63 -3.41 -6.51 -4.18
N THR A 64 -2.40 -6.85 -3.39
CA THR A 64 -2.41 -8.03 -2.52
C THR A 64 -1.99 -7.66 -1.10
N ASN A 65 -2.00 -8.63 -0.19
CA ASN A 65 -1.68 -8.38 1.21
C ASN A 65 -0.33 -9.05 1.55
N ALA A 66 0.68 -8.23 1.80
CA ALA A 66 2.03 -8.68 2.13
C ALA A 66 2.07 -9.43 3.47
N TYR A 67 1.18 -9.11 4.41
CA TYR A 67 1.07 -9.86 5.65
C TYR A 67 0.61 -11.31 5.43
N ILE A 68 -0.35 -11.55 4.53
CA ILE A 68 -0.79 -12.93 4.18
C ILE A 68 0.37 -13.75 3.59
N LEU A 69 1.17 -13.12 2.71
CA LEU A 69 2.36 -13.72 2.13
C LEU A 69 3.41 -14.02 3.22
N LEU A 70 3.73 -13.04 4.06
CA LEU A 70 4.73 -13.16 5.14
C LEU A 70 4.38 -14.27 6.14
N ARG A 71 3.08 -14.51 6.39
CA ARG A 71 2.59 -15.53 7.34
C ARG A 71 2.44 -16.93 6.76
N ASN A 72 2.71 -17.15 5.48
CA ASN A 72 2.70 -18.47 4.86
C ASN A 72 4.10 -18.78 4.34
N ASP A 73 4.79 -19.76 4.93
CA ASP A 73 6.19 -20.02 4.62
C ASP A 73 6.43 -20.37 3.15
N GLU A 74 5.50 -21.10 2.51
CA GLU A 74 5.61 -21.43 1.09
C GLU A 74 5.52 -20.17 0.21
N LEU A 75 4.49 -19.34 0.42
CA LEU A 75 4.28 -18.10 -0.33
C LEU A 75 5.38 -17.08 -0.05
N LYS A 76 5.80 -16.95 1.21
CA LYS A 76 6.92 -16.10 1.63
C LYS A 76 8.18 -16.50 0.90
N ASN A 77 8.55 -17.78 0.91
CA ASN A 77 9.77 -18.26 0.28
C ASN A 77 9.72 -18.07 -1.24
N LYS A 78 8.58 -18.35 -1.89
CA LYS A 78 8.41 -18.09 -3.33
C LYS A 78 8.50 -16.60 -3.67
N ALA A 79 7.90 -15.73 -2.85
CA ALA A 79 7.95 -14.28 -3.05
C ALA A 79 9.38 -13.73 -2.90
N LEU A 80 10.13 -14.24 -1.92
CA LEU A 80 11.53 -13.84 -1.69
C LEU A 80 12.47 -14.36 -2.79
N ASP A 81 12.21 -15.54 -3.33
CA ASP A 81 13.02 -16.15 -4.40
C ASP A 81 12.78 -15.48 -5.76
N LYS A 82 11.51 -15.25 -6.13
CA LYS A 82 11.13 -14.82 -7.49
C LYS A 82 10.70 -13.36 -7.60
N GLY A 83 10.35 -12.72 -6.49
CA GLY A 83 9.67 -11.42 -6.48
C GLY A 83 8.16 -11.52 -6.69
N ILE A 84 7.44 -10.45 -6.35
CA ILE A 84 5.97 -10.43 -6.32
C ILE A 84 5.33 -10.51 -7.70
N HIS A 85 5.93 -9.85 -8.71
CA HIS A 85 5.44 -9.90 -10.10
C HIS A 85 5.44 -11.31 -10.66
N LYS A 86 6.52 -12.06 -10.48
CA LYS A 86 6.63 -13.46 -10.94
C LYS A 86 5.80 -14.41 -10.09
N LEU A 87 5.59 -14.11 -8.80
CA LEU A 87 4.72 -14.92 -7.95
C LEU A 87 3.26 -14.84 -8.43
N LEU A 88 2.81 -13.64 -8.81
CA LEU A 88 1.45 -13.38 -9.25
C LEU A 88 1.25 -13.53 -10.77
N ASP A 89 2.33 -13.69 -11.54
CA ASP A 89 2.31 -13.66 -13.02
C ASP A 89 1.61 -12.40 -13.56
N PHE A 90 2.04 -11.24 -13.05
CA PHE A 90 1.42 -9.95 -13.35
C PHE A 90 2.45 -8.84 -13.61
N ASP A 91 2.39 -8.27 -14.82
CA ASP A 91 3.36 -7.27 -15.29
C ASP A 91 2.95 -5.82 -14.96
N GLY A 92 1.69 -5.59 -14.59
CA GLY A 92 1.19 -4.28 -14.16
C GLY A 92 1.73 -3.83 -12.79
N ILE A 93 1.17 -2.75 -12.24
CA ILE A 93 1.58 -2.20 -10.94
C ILE A 93 1.02 -3.08 -9.81
N ILE A 94 1.86 -3.47 -8.85
CA ILE A 94 1.42 -4.25 -7.68
C ILE A 94 1.52 -3.41 -6.40
N ALA A 95 0.36 -3.15 -5.80
CA ALA A 95 0.27 -2.61 -4.46
C ALA A 95 0.25 -3.73 -3.41
N THR A 96 0.92 -3.51 -2.28
CA THR A 96 0.87 -4.41 -1.14
C THR A 96 0.35 -3.72 0.12
N ASP A 97 -0.64 -4.35 0.75
CA ASP A 97 -1.15 -3.97 2.06
C ASP A 97 -0.29 -4.57 3.18
N SER A 98 -0.08 -3.81 4.26
CA SER A 98 0.75 -4.16 5.42
C SER A 98 0.04 -5.09 6.41
N GLY A 99 -1.28 -5.26 6.26
CA GLY A 99 -2.11 -6.03 7.19
C GLY A 99 -2.75 -5.19 8.29
N SER A 100 -2.82 -3.87 8.13
CA SER A 100 -3.55 -2.96 9.03
C SER A 100 -5.02 -3.35 9.18
N TYR A 101 -5.63 -3.97 8.17
CA TYR A 101 -6.99 -4.52 8.28
C TYR A 101 -7.08 -5.63 9.35
N GLN A 102 -6.10 -6.54 9.41
CA GLN A 102 -6.06 -7.57 10.45
C GLN A 102 -5.84 -6.95 11.84
N LEU A 103 -5.08 -5.85 11.93
CA LEU A 103 -4.95 -5.09 13.18
C LEU A 103 -6.31 -4.54 13.64
N MET A 104 -7.12 -4.04 12.70
CA MET A 104 -8.47 -3.55 12.99
C MET A 104 -9.39 -4.67 13.48
N GLN A 105 -9.40 -5.81 12.76
CA GLN A 105 -10.37 -6.87 12.98
C GLN A 105 -10.04 -7.74 14.20
N TYR A 106 -8.76 -8.00 14.44
CA TYR A 106 -8.29 -8.94 15.47
C TYR A 106 -7.54 -8.25 16.62
N GLY A 107 -7.33 -6.94 16.54
CA GLY A 107 -6.65 -6.16 17.58
C GLY A 107 -5.14 -6.36 17.66
N ASN A 108 -4.58 -7.33 16.92
CA ASN A 108 -3.15 -7.60 16.91
C ASN A 108 -2.70 -8.15 15.55
N VAL A 109 -1.45 -7.86 15.18
CA VAL A 109 -0.76 -8.42 14.02
C VAL A 109 0.58 -8.93 14.50
N LEU A 110 0.90 -10.18 14.17
CA LEU A 110 2.16 -10.82 14.55
C LEU A 110 3.33 -10.40 13.63
N THR A 111 3.53 -9.09 13.44
CA THR A 111 4.67 -8.50 12.72
C THR A 111 4.93 -7.07 13.19
N SER A 112 6.18 -6.61 13.12
CA SER A 112 6.53 -5.22 13.34
C SER A 112 6.39 -4.38 12.06
N ASN A 113 6.36 -3.05 12.21
CA ASN A 113 6.37 -2.13 11.08
C ASN A 113 7.63 -2.29 10.22
N GLU A 114 8.79 -2.42 10.87
CA GLU A 114 10.07 -2.69 10.20
C GLU A 114 10.03 -3.98 9.36
N GLN A 115 9.59 -5.09 9.96
CA GLN A 115 9.55 -6.39 9.29
C GLN A 115 8.68 -6.38 8.03
N ILE A 116 7.52 -5.71 8.07
CA ILE A 116 6.64 -5.67 6.90
C ILE A 116 7.18 -4.73 5.81
N ILE A 117 7.86 -3.64 6.16
CA ILE A 117 8.54 -2.76 5.20
C ILE A 117 9.70 -3.51 4.53
N GLU A 118 10.54 -4.18 5.33
CA GLU A 118 11.65 -4.99 4.82
C GLU A 118 11.14 -6.09 3.89
N PHE A 119 10.08 -6.79 4.27
CA PHE A 119 9.50 -7.83 3.44
C PHE A 119 8.96 -7.27 2.11
N GLN A 120 8.22 -6.16 2.14
CA GLN A 120 7.71 -5.50 0.92
C GLN A 120 8.85 -5.03 0.00
N ASN A 121 9.95 -4.54 0.58
CA ASN A 121 11.18 -4.22 -0.16
C ASN A 121 11.78 -5.48 -0.82
N SER A 122 11.92 -6.57 -0.05
CA SER A 122 12.55 -7.81 -0.52
C SER A 122 11.78 -8.50 -1.64
N ILE A 123 10.45 -8.42 -1.64
CA ILE A 123 9.62 -9.01 -2.69
C ILE A 123 9.42 -8.08 -3.90
N GLY A 124 9.90 -6.84 -3.83
CA GLY A 124 9.81 -5.86 -4.92
C GLY A 124 8.41 -5.30 -5.16
N SER A 125 7.73 -4.83 -4.10
CA SER A 125 6.44 -4.12 -4.25
C SER A 125 6.62 -2.81 -5.01
N ASP A 126 5.68 -2.43 -5.88
CA ASP A 126 5.69 -1.12 -6.55
C ASP A 126 5.17 -0.02 -5.60
N ILE A 127 4.01 -0.31 -5.00
CA ILE A 127 3.38 0.49 -3.95
C ILE A 127 3.29 -0.39 -2.71
N GLY A 128 3.65 0.15 -1.55
CA GLY A 128 3.53 -0.56 -0.28
C GLY A 128 2.93 0.32 0.79
N SER A 129 2.44 -0.31 1.85
CA SER A 129 1.88 0.37 3.02
C SER A 129 2.71 0.05 4.25
N PHE A 130 2.77 0.98 5.19
CA PHE A 130 3.29 0.70 6.53
C PHE A 130 2.14 0.27 7.45
N LEU A 131 2.45 -0.19 8.65
CA LEU A 131 1.45 -0.70 9.59
C LEU A 131 0.74 0.47 10.29
N ASP A 132 -0.08 1.24 9.57
CA ASP A 132 -0.92 2.28 10.15
C ASP A 132 -2.00 1.71 11.08
N ILE A 133 -2.55 2.54 11.97
CA ILE A 133 -3.61 2.11 12.88
C ILE A 133 -4.94 2.67 12.37
N PRO A 134 -5.83 1.82 11.84
CA PRO A 134 -7.17 2.24 11.44
C PRO A 134 -7.98 2.56 12.69
N SER A 135 -8.08 3.85 13.02
CA SER A 135 -8.89 4.31 14.14
C SER A 135 -10.37 4.10 13.84
N MET A 136 -11.06 3.35 14.70
CA MET A 136 -12.50 3.10 14.57
C MET A 136 -13.30 4.42 14.53
N PRO A 137 -14.43 4.50 13.79
CA PRO A 137 -15.21 5.73 13.66
C PRO A 137 -15.74 6.32 14.99
N ASP A 138 -15.95 5.48 15.99
CA ASP A 138 -16.46 5.80 17.32
C ASP A 138 -15.35 6.03 18.37
N ALA A 139 -14.07 5.95 17.98
CA ALA A 139 -12.95 6.15 18.89
C ALA A 139 -12.98 7.56 19.51
N PHE A 140 -12.96 7.62 20.84
CA PHE A 140 -12.86 8.90 21.55
C PHE A 140 -11.56 9.63 21.19
N LYS A 141 -11.60 10.96 21.23
CA LYS A 141 -10.57 11.84 20.66
C LYS A 141 -9.15 11.53 21.15
N ALA A 142 -8.98 11.25 22.44
CA ALA A 142 -7.67 10.94 23.01
C ALA A 142 -7.11 9.60 22.50
N ARG A 143 -7.92 8.54 22.38
CA ARG A 143 -7.51 7.27 21.76
C ARG A 143 -7.17 7.43 20.28
N ALA A 144 -8.01 8.15 19.53
CA ALA A 144 -7.72 8.44 18.12
C ALA A 144 -6.37 9.19 17.96
N ARG A 145 -6.06 10.10 18.89
CA ARG A 145 -4.78 10.83 18.90
C ARG A 145 -3.59 9.92 19.21
N GLU A 146 -3.72 9.01 20.17
CA GLU A 146 -2.66 8.04 20.49
C GLU A 146 -2.36 7.13 19.28
N GLN A 147 -3.40 6.56 18.68
CA GLN A 147 -3.28 5.73 17.48
C GLN A 147 -2.67 6.50 16.30
N LEU A 148 -3.04 7.77 16.17
CA LEU A 148 -2.48 8.64 15.15
C LEU A 148 -0.99 8.92 15.38
N ASN A 149 -0.58 9.20 16.61
CA ASN A 149 0.83 9.43 16.93
C ASN A 149 1.70 8.21 16.58
N LEU A 150 1.21 7.00 16.88
CA LEU A 150 1.90 5.77 16.49
C LEU A 150 1.91 5.57 14.97
N THR A 151 0.81 5.89 14.28
CA THR A 151 0.76 5.91 12.80
C THR A 151 1.83 6.85 12.22
N LEU A 152 1.97 8.06 12.76
CA LEU A 152 2.97 9.05 12.30
C LEU A 152 4.41 8.58 12.57
N ALA A 153 4.67 7.94 13.71
CA ALA A 153 5.97 7.35 14.01
C ALA A 153 6.35 6.25 13.00
N ARG A 154 5.40 5.37 12.67
CA ARG A 154 5.57 4.31 11.67
C ARG A 154 5.70 4.86 10.25
N ALA A 155 5.00 5.95 9.93
CA ALA A 155 5.13 6.64 8.66
C ALA A 155 6.54 7.22 8.46
N LYS A 156 7.15 7.76 9.53
CA LYS A 156 8.53 8.26 9.49
C LYS A 156 9.51 7.12 9.21
N GLU A 157 9.36 5.98 9.89
CA GLU A 157 10.17 4.79 9.63
C GLU A 157 10.02 4.30 8.18
N ALA A 158 8.79 4.28 7.65
CA ALA A 158 8.53 3.93 6.26
C ALA A 158 9.19 4.89 5.27
N LYS A 159 9.13 6.20 5.52
CA LYS A 159 9.80 7.21 4.69
C LYS A 159 11.31 6.99 4.61
N GLU A 160 11.93 6.49 5.67
CA GLU A 160 13.38 6.27 5.73
C GLU A 160 13.81 4.91 5.13
N LYS A 161 12.99 3.86 5.28
CA LYS A 161 13.39 2.48 4.97
C LYS A 161 12.77 1.91 3.68
N ALA A 162 11.64 2.44 3.20
CA ALA A 162 10.97 1.90 2.03
C ALA A 162 11.73 2.23 0.73
N SER A 163 11.86 1.25 -0.17
CA SER A 163 12.31 1.47 -1.55
C SER A 163 11.16 1.53 -2.56
N PHE A 164 9.93 1.29 -2.12
CA PHE A 164 8.70 1.38 -2.90
C PHE A 164 7.96 2.69 -2.66
N ILE A 165 6.94 3.00 -3.46
CA ILE A 165 6.06 4.15 -3.21
C ILE A 165 5.19 3.87 -1.99
N VAL A 166 5.30 4.70 -0.96
CA VAL A 166 4.57 4.51 0.30
C VAL A 166 3.16 5.09 0.18
N ASN A 167 2.15 4.24 0.34
CA ASN A 167 0.79 4.67 0.62
C ASN A 167 0.67 5.10 2.09
N ALA A 168 0.32 6.36 2.32
CA ALA A 168 0.20 6.95 3.66
C ALA A 168 -1.26 7.29 3.96
N GLY A 169 -1.97 6.32 4.57
CA GLY A 169 -3.37 6.49 4.96
C GLY A 169 -3.58 7.65 5.94
N ILE A 170 -4.59 8.48 5.68
CA ILE A 170 -4.98 9.58 6.58
C ILE A 170 -5.83 9.00 7.71
N GLN A 171 -5.27 8.97 8.93
CA GLN A 171 -5.95 8.51 10.14
C GLN A 171 -6.47 9.67 11.01
N GLY A 172 -7.19 9.34 12.08
CA GLY A 172 -7.81 10.32 13.00
C GLY A 172 -9.31 10.11 13.27
N SER A 173 -9.85 8.92 12.97
CA SER A 173 -11.26 8.56 13.23
C SER A 173 -12.24 9.55 12.58
N THR A 174 -13.25 10.04 13.31
CA THR A 174 -14.21 11.07 12.87
C THR A 174 -13.77 12.49 13.26
N HIS A 175 -12.59 12.66 13.88
CA HIS A 175 -12.10 13.95 14.38
C HIS A 175 -11.41 14.76 13.27
N LEU A 176 -12.12 15.72 12.69
CA LEU A 176 -11.62 16.56 11.58
C LEU A 176 -10.32 17.31 11.92
N ASP A 177 -10.17 17.80 13.16
CA ASP A 177 -8.95 18.49 13.58
C ASP A 177 -7.73 17.58 13.50
N GLN A 178 -7.90 16.28 13.78
CA GLN A 178 -6.82 15.30 13.65
C GLN A 178 -6.52 15.00 12.18
N LYS A 179 -7.54 14.74 11.35
CA LYS A 179 -7.37 14.50 9.91
C LYS A 179 -6.61 15.64 9.23
N LEU A 180 -6.96 16.89 9.53
CA LEU A 180 -6.32 18.07 8.97
C LEU A 180 -4.82 18.15 9.29
N VAL A 181 -4.41 17.74 10.50
CA VAL A 181 -2.99 17.70 10.87
C VAL A 181 -2.24 16.68 10.01
N VAL A 182 -2.80 15.47 9.84
CA VAL A 182 -2.18 14.42 9.03
C VAL A 182 -2.09 14.83 7.57
N SER A 183 -3.17 15.34 6.98
CA SER A 183 -3.18 15.78 5.58
C SER A 183 -2.09 16.81 5.30
N ARG A 184 -1.85 17.74 6.23
CA ARG A 184 -0.78 18.75 6.09
C ARG A 184 0.62 18.14 6.20
N LEU A 185 0.81 17.11 7.00
CA LEU A 185 2.10 16.43 7.13
C LEU A 185 2.40 15.58 5.88
N SER A 186 1.41 14.84 5.38
CA SER A 186 1.55 14.01 4.18
C SER A 186 1.72 14.82 2.89
N ALA A 187 1.25 16.07 2.86
CA ALA A 187 1.38 16.96 1.69
C ALA A 187 2.77 17.64 1.60
N LYS A 188 3.58 17.62 2.66
CA LYS A 188 4.94 18.17 2.64
C LYS A 188 5.88 17.16 1.97
N ARG A 189 6.30 17.48 0.74
CA ARG A 189 7.34 16.74 0.01
C ARG A 189 8.64 16.71 0.82
#